data_AF-A0A9D4NE11-F1
#
_entry.id   AF-A0A9D4NE11-F1
#
_cell.length_a   1.000
_cell.length_b   1.000
_cell.length_c   1.000
_cell.angle_alpha   90.00
_cell.angle_beta   90.00
_cell.angle_gamma   90.00
#
_symmetry.space_group_name_H-M   'P 1'
#
loop_
_entity.id
_entity.type
_entity.pdbx_description
1 polymer ?
#
loop_
_entity_poly.entity_id
_entity_poly.type
_entity_poly.pdbx_seq_one_letter_code
_entity_poly.pdbx_strand_id
1 'polypeptide(L)'
;MAMSAKERMARWRAKQRADRASHELYKQRERERNQQRKETGQFKSVENMTPREKRQVRKRWRQNSREYRERKKTSAHILTPPTSPNTNYEENPNPIPEDNRRSLSMRRSLARKRKNQKAKCYRQNAKLVIKLKCQQRLTERYKKRYNRLKRKVNDVNNDGNHDQDTNQLSGKAYFLYKSMINNIRRRYTTAKSNKERRFIASLVARKRILKQYGLITFVKSMLSMSR
;
A
#
# COMPACT_ATOMS: atom_id res chain seq x y z
N MET A 1 5.72 23.87 -54.63
CA MET A 1 6.21 23.35 -53.33
C MET A 1 5.29 22.23 -52.85
N ALA A 2 5.83 21.11 -52.38
CA ALA A 2 5.02 20.02 -51.84
C ALA A 2 4.46 20.41 -50.45
N MET A 3 3.14 20.30 -50.26
CA MET A 3 2.51 20.60 -48.97
C MET A 3 2.98 19.65 -47.86
N SER A 4 3.12 20.20 -46.64
CA SER A 4 3.44 19.41 -45.46
C SER A 4 2.34 18.39 -45.14
N ALA A 5 2.71 17.25 -44.55
CA ALA A 5 1.75 16.23 -44.09
C ALA A 5 0.66 16.81 -43.16
N LYS A 6 1.02 17.80 -42.33
CA LYS A 6 0.09 18.50 -41.44
C LYS A 6 -0.96 19.31 -42.21
N GLU A 7 -0.53 20.00 -43.26
CA GLU A 7 -1.39 20.85 -44.11
C GLU A 7 -2.33 19.99 -44.97
N ARG A 8 -1.81 18.90 -45.54
CA ARG A 8 -2.62 17.89 -46.26
C ARG A 8 -3.73 17.35 -45.36
N MET A 9 -3.42 16.99 -44.12
CA MET A 9 -4.41 16.52 -43.14
C MET A 9 -5.40 17.61 -42.73
N ALA A 10 -4.97 18.86 -42.59
CA ALA A 10 -5.86 19.98 -42.28
C ALA A 10 -6.89 20.21 -43.39
N ARG A 11 -6.44 20.22 -44.65
CA ARG A 11 -7.32 20.34 -45.84
C ARG A 11 -8.28 19.17 -45.95
N TRP A 12 -7.82 17.95 -45.75
CA TRP A 12 -8.70 16.77 -45.73
C TRP A 12 -9.79 16.88 -44.65
N ARG A 13 -9.44 17.29 -43.42
CA ARG A 13 -10.43 17.52 -42.35
C ARG A 13 -11.40 18.68 -42.62
N ALA A 14 -10.97 19.69 -43.38
CA ALA A 14 -11.83 20.78 -43.79
C ALA A 14 -12.84 20.30 -44.85
N LYS A 15 -12.36 19.57 -45.87
CA LYS A 15 -13.20 18.94 -46.90
C LYS A 15 -14.24 17.99 -46.30
N GLN A 16 -13.81 17.15 -45.36
CA GLN A 16 -14.71 16.23 -44.64
C GLN A 16 -15.71 16.94 -43.71
N ARG A 17 -15.47 18.18 -43.28
CA ARG A 17 -16.44 18.95 -42.47
C ARG A 17 -17.41 19.75 -43.34
N ALA A 18 -16.99 20.15 -44.54
CA ALA A 18 -17.81 20.90 -45.47
C ALA A 18 -18.96 20.06 -46.06
N ASP A 19 -18.73 18.76 -46.29
CA ASP A 19 -19.75 17.83 -46.78
C ASP A 19 -20.22 16.87 -45.66
N ARG A 20 -21.49 17.01 -45.28
CA ARG A 20 -22.12 16.19 -44.23
C ARG A 20 -22.27 14.72 -44.64
N ALA A 21 -22.58 14.43 -45.90
CA ALA A 21 -22.78 13.05 -46.36
C ALA A 21 -21.46 12.26 -46.34
N SER A 22 -20.39 12.86 -46.87
CA SER A 22 -19.03 12.29 -46.78
C SER A 22 -18.58 12.09 -45.32
N HIS A 23 -18.88 13.04 -44.44
CA HIS A 23 -18.55 12.94 -43.01
C HIS A 23 -19.25 11.75 -42.34
N GLU A 24 -20.54 11.56 -42.62
CA GLU A 24 -21.33 10.47 -42.04
C GLU A 24 -20.83 9.09 -42.53
N LEU A 25 -20.52 8.95 -43.82
CA LEU A 25 -19.90 7.75 -44.40
C LEU A 25 -18.52 7.47 -43.76
N TYR A 26 -17.70 8.49 -43.56
CA TYR A 26 -16.42 8.33 -42.86
C TYR A 26 -16.62 7.82 -41.43
N LYS A 27 -17.59 8.37 -40.68
CA LYS A 27 -17.89 7.92 -39.31
C LYS A 27 -18.46 6.49 -39.28
N GLN A 28 -19.16 6.04 -40.32
CA GLN A 28 -19.60 4.65 -40.44
C GLN A 28 -18.39 3.71 -40.63
N ARG A 29 -17.51 4.00 -41.61
CA ARG A 29 -16.28 3.23 -41.83
C ARG A 29 -15.35 3.20 -40.62
N GLU A 30 -15.29 4.29 -39.85
CA GLU A 30 -14.50 4.33 -38.60
C GLU A 30 -15.14 3.47 -37.49
N ARG A 31 -16.47 3.41 -37.41
CA ARG A 31 -17.19 2.52 -36.50
C ARG A 31 -16.93 1.06 -36.83
N GLU A 32 -17.02 0.69 -38.10
CA GLU A 32 -16.73 -0.66 -38.60
C GLU A 32 -15.28 -1.07 -38.29
N ARG A 33 -14.30 -0.22 -38.61
CA ARG A 33 -12.89 -0.48 -38.27
C ARG A 33 -12.68 -0.66 -36.77
N ASN A 34 -13.34 0.14 -35.94
CA ASN A 34 -13.26 -0.03 -34.50
C ASN A 34 -13.91 -1.33 -34.04
N GLN A 35 -15.03 -1.73 -34.64
CA GLN A 35 -15.70 -2.98 -34.33
C GLN A 35 -14.80 -4.18 -34.67
N GLN A 36 -14.20 -4.21 -35.86
CA GLN A 36 -13.22 -5.22 -36.27
C GLN A 36 -12.02 -5.28 -35.32
N ARG A 37 -11.51 -4.12 -34.87
CA ARG A 37 -10.40 -4.07 -33.91
C ARG A 37 -10.76 -4.56 -32.50
N LYS A 38 -12.04 -4.47 -32.10
CA LYS A 38 -12.52 -5.11 -30.86
C LYS A 38 -12.55 -6.63 -31.04
N GLU A 39 -13.11 -7.09 -32.15
CA GLU A 39 -13.27 -8.51 -32.48
C GLU A 39 -11.91 -9.22 -32.61
N THR A 40 -10.96 -8.59 -33.30
CA THR A 40 -9.57 -9.07 -33.42
C THR A 40 -8.75 -8.92 -32.13
N GLY A 41 -9.31 -8.32 -31.07
CA GLY A 41 -8.65 -8.19 -29.78
C GLY A 41 -7.54 -7.12 -29.71
N GLN A 42 -7.34 -6.31 -30.76
CA GLN A 42 -6.37 -5.20 -30.74
C GLN A 42 -6.64 -4.19 -29.64
N PHE A 43 -7.91 -4.00 -29.26
CA PHE A 43 -8.27 -3.25 -28.06
C PHE A 43 -9.43 -3.88 -27.31
N LYS A 44 -9.31 -3.90 -25.98
CA LYS A 44 -10.33 -4.44 -25.09
C LYS A 44 -11.34 -3.37 -24.70
N SER A 45 -12.61 -3.75 -24.60
CA SER A 45 -13.60 -2.94 -23.88
C SER A 45 -13.17 -2.77 -22.42
N VAL A 46 -13.57 -1.67 -21.78
CA VAL A 46 -13.25 -1.42 -20.37
C VAL A 46 -13.76 -2.55 -19.49
N GLU A 47 -14.92 -3.13 -19.79
CA GLU A 47 -15.47 -4.28 -19.05
C GLU A 47 -14.50 -5.47 -19.06
N ASN A 48 -13.98 -5.80 -20.24
CA ASN A 48 -13.09 -6.93 -20.49
C ASN A 48 -11.62 -6.69 -20.08
N MET A 49 -11.30 -5.50 -19.57
CA MET A 49 -9.96 -5.22 -19.04
C MET A 49 -9.81 -5.76 -17.61
N THR A 50 -8.67 -6.40 -17.34
CA THR A 50 -8.26 -6.81 -16.00
C THR A 50 -8.07 -5.60 -15.07
N PRO A 51 -8.15 -5.77 -13.73
CA PRO A 51 -7.89 -4.68 -12.79
C PRO A 51 -6.52 -4.01 -12.98
N ARG A 52 -5.50 -4.78 -13.38
CA ARG A 52 -4.14 -4.30 -13.65
C ARG A 52 -4.08 -3.42 -14.89
N GLU A 53 -4.69 -3.85 -16.00
CA GLU A 53 -4.80 -3.06 -17.23
C GLU A 53 -5.58 -1.76 -16.98
N LYS A 54 -6.74 -1.85 -16.29
CA LYS A 54 -7.52 -0.67 -15.87
C LYS A 54 -6.67 0.31 -15.06
N ARG A 55 -5.74 -0.17 -14.22
CA ARG A 55 -4.81 0.69 -13.46
C ARG A 55 -3.78 1.35 -14.37
N GLN A 56 -3.22 0.63 -15.34
CA GLN A 56 -2.26 1.18 -16.30
C GLN A 56 -2.89 2.25 -17.21
N VAL A 57 -4.08 1.99 -17.75
CA VAL A 57 -4.83 2.97 -18.56
C VAL A 57 -5.11 4.23 -17.75
N ARG A 58 -5.57 4.10 -16.49
CA ARG A 58 -5.76 5.25 -15.60
C ARG A 58 -4.46 5.99 -15.29
N LYS A 59 -3.33 5.30 -15.18
CA LYS A 59 -2.00 5.93 -15.02
C LYS A 59 -1.64 6.77 -16.25
N ARG A 60 -1.74 6.18 -17.46
CA ARG A 60 -1.50 6.89 -18.74
C ARG A 60 -2.43 8.09 -18.91
N TRP A 61 -3.73 7.92 -18.63
CA TRP A 61 -4.69 9.01 -18.71
C TRP A 61 -4.35 10.19 -17.78
N ARG A 62 -3.95 9.91 -16.53
CA ARG A 62 -3.51 10.96 -15.59
C ARG A 62 -2.26 11.69 -16.08
N GLN A 63 -1.31 10.95 -16.65
CA GLN A 63 -0.09 11.53 -17.22
C GLN A 63 -0.42 12.41 -18.42
N ASN A 64 -1.13 11.89 -19.42
CA ASN A 64 -1.51 12.65 -20.62
C ASN A 64 -2.34 13.90 -20.26
N SER A 65 -3.23 13.80 -19.27
CA SER A 65 -4.02 14.93 -18.78
C SER A 65 -3.15 15.98 -18.07
N ARG A 66 -2.10 15.57 -17.36
CA ARG A 66 -1.11 16.50 -16.81
C ARG A 66 -0.33 17.18 -17.94
N GLU A 67 0.23 16.42 -18.87
CA GLU A 67 1.00 16.94 -20.00
C GLU A 67 0.17 17.91 -20.86
N TYR A 68 -1.09 17.57 -21.15
CA TYR A 68 -2.01 18.45 -21.87
C TYR A 68 -2.21 19.78 -21.12
N ARG A 69 -2.40 19.74 -19.80
CA ARG A 69 -2.57 20.96 -18.99
C ARG A 69 -1.30 21.80 -18.96
N GLU A 70 -0.14 21.19 -18.83
CA GLU A 70 1.14 21.92 -18.87
C GLU A 70 1.36 22.53 -20.25
N ARG A 71 1.16 21.80 -21.34
CA ARG A 71 1.23 22.34 -22.72
C ARG A 71 0.26 23.49 -22.93
N LYS A 72 -0.95 23.42 -22.36
CA LYS A 72 -1.94 24.49 -22.45
C LYS A 72 -1.52 25.74 -21.66
N LYS A 73 -0.90 25.57 -20.49
CA LYS A 73 -0.34 26.68 -19.71
C LYS A 73 0.82 27.35 -20.46
N THR A 74 1.75 26.56 -21.00
CA THR A 74 2.87 27.10 -21.76
C THR A 74 2.37 27.80 -23.02
N SER A 75 1.41 27.23 -23.76
CA SER A 75 0.83 27.88 -24.94
C SER A 75 0.04 29.16 -24.60
N ALA A 76 -0.56 29.26 -23.42
CA ALA A 76 -1.22 30.48 -22.98
C ALA A 76 -0.22 31.59 -22.62
N HIS A 77 1.03 31.24 -22.34
CA HIS A 77 2.11 32.18 -22.05
C HIS A 77 2.87 32.62 -23.30
N ILE A 78 2.69 31.90 -24.42
CA ILE A 78 3.11 32.36 -25.74
C ILE A 78 2.16 33.48 -26.14
N LEU A 79 2.67 34.70 -26.17
CA LEU A 79 1.99 35.91 -26.64
C LEU A 79 1.56 35.71 -28.10
N THR A 80 0.39 35.11 -28.32
CA THR A 80 -0.32 35.30 -29.59
C THR A 80 -0.68 36.78 -29.67
N PRO A 81 -0.23 37.52 -30.70
CA PRO A 81 -0.62 38.90 -30.87
C PRO A 81 -2.15 38.98 -30.90
N PRO A 82 -2.75 40.03 -30.30
CA PRO A 82 -4.19 40.23 -30.41
C PRO A 82 -4.55 40.27 -31.90
N THR A 83 -5.61 39.56 -32.28
CA THR A 83 -6.21 39.68 -33.61
C THR A 83 -6.39 41.17 -33.92
N SER A 84 -5.81 41.66 -35.01
CA SER A 84 -5.97 43.05 -35.46
C SER A 84 -7.44 43.49 -35.38
N PRO A 85 -7.73 44.74 -34.98
CA PRO A 85 -9.10 45.20 -34.86
C PRO A 85 -9.78 45.09 -36.22
N ASN A 86 -10.87 44.31 -36.24
CA ASN A 86 -11.79 44.24 -37.35
C ASN A 86 -12.50 45.61 -37.39
N THR A 87 -12.02 46.52 -38.25
CA THR A 87 -12.72 47.75 -38.59
C THR A 87 -13.96 47.38 -39.37
N ASN A 88 -15.10 47.28 -38.68
CA ASN A 88 -16.45 47.53 -39.18
C ASN A 88 -17.40 47.37 -37.99
N TYR A 89 -17.54 48.43 -37.20
CA TYR A 89 -18.65 48.57 -36.26
C TYR A 89 -19.51 49.70 -36.80
N GLU A 90 -20.60 49.36 -37.51
CA GLU A 90 -21.72 50.27 -37.65
C GLU A 90 -22.37 50.44 -36.27
N GLU A 91 -22.50 51.70 -35.85
CA GLU A 91 -23.09 52.11 -34.60
C GLU A 91 -24.59 51.76 -34.59
N ASN A 92 -24.99 50.91 -33.64
CA ASN A 92 -26.39 50.62 -33.38
C ASN A 92 -26.80 51.45 -32.13
N PRO A 93 -27.68 52.47 -32.26
CA PRO A 93 -27.93 53.44 -31.19
C PRO A 93 -29.03 52.93 -30.24
N ASN A 94 -28.78 51.81 -29.56
CA ASN A 94 -29.66 51.33 -28.48
C ASN A 94 -28.84 50.68 -27.35
N PRO A 95 -28.42 51.42 -26.31
CA PRO A 95 -27.79 50.84 -25.14
C PRO A 95 -28.86 50.09 -24.31
N ILE A 96 -28.87 48.77 -24.40
CA ILE A 96 -29.59 47.91 -23.47
C ILE A 96 -28.88 48.02 -22.10
N PRO A 97 -29.58 48.28 -20.97
CA PRO A 97 -28.94 48.42 -19.66
C PRO A 97 -28.19 47.14 -19.25
N GLU A 98 -26.86 47.22 -19.14
CA GLU A 98 -25.95 46.08 -18.89
C GLU A 98 -25.79 45.66 -17.41
N ASP A 99 -26.60 46.17 -16.48
CA ASP A 99 -26.22 46.10 -15.05
C ASP A 99 -26.57 44.80 -14.30
N ASN A 100 -27.44 43.93 -14.82
CA ASN A 100 -27.89 42.76 -14.05
C ASN A 100 -27.17 41.43 -14.34
N ARG A 101 -26.44 41.30 -15.45
CA ARG A 101 -25.79 40.02 -15.84
C ARG A 101 -24.39 39.84 -15.24
N ARG A 102 -23.65 40.92 -15.03
CA ARG A 102 -22.29 40.89 -14.44
C ARG A 102 -22.32 40.58 -12.94
N SER A 103 -23.33 41.04 -12.20
CA SER A 103 -23.44 40.80 -10.75
C SER A 103 -23.77 39.34 -10.39
N LEU A 104 -24.63 38.67 -11.17
CA LEU A 104 -25.03 37.28 -10.94
C LEU A 104 -23.90 36.28 -11.23
N SER A 105 -23.11 36.52 -12.28
CA SER A 105 -21.97 35.66 -12.63
C SER A 105 -20.86 35.74 -11.56
N MET A 106 -20.59 36.94 -11.06
CA MET A 106 -19.63 37.20 -9.98
C MET A 106 -20.07 36.54 -8.66
N ARG A 107 -21.35 36.70 -8.28
CA ARG A 107 -21.92 36.02 -7.09
C ARG A 107 -21.85 34.49 -7.19
N ARG A 108 -22.17 33.91 -8.36
CA ARG A 108 -22.04 32.45 -8.61
C ARG A 108 -20.58 31.99 -8.53
N SER A 109 -19.63 32.79 -9.02
CA SER A 109 -18.20 32.50 -8.94
C SER A 109 -17.70 32.49 -7.48
N LEU A 110 -18.07 33.48 -6.68
CA LEU A 110 -17.71 33.58 -5.27
C LEU A 110 -18.28 32.42 -4.44
N ALA A 111 -19.55 32.04 -4.68
CA ALA A 111 -20.17 30.90 -4.04
C ALA A 111 -19.43 29.58 -4.36
N ARG A 112 -19.04 29.37 -5.63
CA ARG A 112 -18.23 28.22 -6.05
C ARG A 112 -16.85 28.23 -5.38
N LYS A 113 -16.20 29.39 -5.29
CA LYS A 113 -14.90 29.55 -4.62
C LYS A 113 -14.98 29.18 -3.13
N ARG A 114 -16.01 29.67 -2.42
CA ARG A 114 -16.27 29.32 -1.01
C ARG A 114 -16.52 27.82 -0.82
N LYS A 115 -17.35 27.20 -1.68
CA LYS A 115 -17.61 25.75 -1.64
C LYS A 115 -16.32 24.94 -1.84
N ASN A 116 -15.47 25.36 -2.79
CA ASN A 116 -14.20 24.70 -3.06
C ASN A 116 -13.21 24.85 -1.90
N GLN A 117 -13.12 26.03 -1.28
CA GLN A 117 -12.30 26.26 -0.09
C GLN A 117 -12.77 25.39 1.08
N LYS A 118 -14.08 25.36 1.37
CA LYS A 118 -14.67 24.51 2.39
C LYS A 118 -14.34 23.03 2.14
N ALA A 119 -14.51 22.54 0.91
CA ALA A 119 -14.15 21.17 0.54
C ALA A 119 -12.63 20.89 0.68
N LYS A 120 -11.77 21.87 0.38
CA LYS A 120 -10.32 21.77 0.58
C LYS A 120 -9.97 21.62 2.06
N CYS A 121 -10.59 22.42 2.94
CA CYS A 121 -10.41 22.33 4.40
C CYS A 121 -10.83 20.96 4.93
N TYR A 122 -12.00 20.43 4.53
CA TYR A 122 -12.41 19.08 4.96
C TYR A 122 -11.44 17.98 4.49
N ARG A 123 -10.93 18.06 3.26
CA ARG A 123 -9.92 17.11 2.76
C ARG A 123 -8.62 17.20 3.55
N GLN A 124 -8.21 18.41 3.94
CA GLN A 124 -7.02 18.61 4.77
C GLN A 124 -7.25 18.06 6.18
N ASN A 125 -8.39 18.34 6.81
CA ASN A 125 -8.75 17.79 8.11
C ASN A 125 -8.76 16.26 8.10
N ALA A 126 -9.37 15.63 7.08
CA ALA A 126 -9.34 14.18 6.94
C ALA A 126 -7.90 13.62 6.88
N LYS A 127 -7.00 14.28 6.12
CA LYS A 127 -5.59 13.89 6.06
C LYS A 127 -4.88 14.06 7.40
N LEU A 128 -5.14 15.16 8.11
CA LEU A 128 -4.55 15.44 9.42
C LEU A 128 -5.01 14.42 10.47
N VAL A 129 -6.29 14.06 10.49
CA VAL A 129 -6.84 13.01 11.37
C VAL A 129 -6.13 11.67 11.13
N ILE A 130 -5.95 11.28 9.87
CA ILE A 130 -5.22 10.03 9.54
C ILE A 130 -3.76 10.12 9.99
N LYS A 131 -3.06 11.23 9.72
CA LYS A 131 -1.67 11.44 10.17
C LYS A 131 -1.55 11.37 11.69
N LEU A 132 -2.47 12.00 12.42
CA LEU A 132 -2.51 12.01 13.87
C LEU A 132 -2.72 10.58 14.41
N LYS A 133 -3.65 9.81 13.83
CA LYS A 133 -3.86 8.40 14.20
C LYS A 133 -2.62 7.52 13.93
N CYS A 134 -1.93 7.74 12.81
CA CYS A 134 -0.68 7.05 12.50
C CYS A 134 0.43 7.41 13.50
N GLN A 135 0.56 8.69 13.85
CA GLN A 135 1.52 9.14 14.85
C GLN A 135 1.22 8.56 16.23
N GLN A 136 -0.05 8.58 16.67
CA GLN A 136 -0.47 7.95 17.93
C GLN A 136 -0.12 6.45 17.98
N ARG A 137 -0.33 5.72 16.87
CA ARG A 137 0.06 4.30 16.79
C ARG A 137 1.58 4.12 16.88
N LEU A 138 2.36 4.99 16.25
CA LEU A 138 3.82 4.98 16.35
C LEU A 138 4.27 5.28 17.78
N THR A 139 3.73 6.32 18.42
CA THR A 139 4.08 6.65 19.81
C THR A 139 3.73 5.51 20.75
N GLU A 140 2.57 4.88 20.61
CA GLU A 140 2.19 3.72 21.43
C GLU A 140 3.12 2.52 21.19
N ARG A 141 3.52 2.27 19.93
CA ARG A 141 4.52 1.23 19.62
C ARG A 141 5.86 1.52 20.29
N TYR A 142 6.34 2.76 20.22
CA TYR A 142 7.61 3.15 20.83
C TYR A 142 7.55 3.16 22.36
N LYS A 143 6.45 3.62 22.98
CA LYS A 143 6.22 3.50 24.42
C LYS A 143 6.26 2.04 24.86
N LYS A 144 5.57 1.14 24.15
CA LYS A 144 5.62 -0.31 24.45
C LYS A 144 7.02 -0.87 24.30
N ARG A 145 7.76 -0.48 23.26
CA ARG A 145 9.16 -0.90 23.06
C ARG A 145 10.05 -0.40 24.19
N TYR A 146 9.93 0.86 24.56
CA TYR A 146 10.65 1.47 25.68
C TYR A 146 10.32 0.75 26.98
N ASN A 147 9.05 0.51 27.29
CA ASN A 147 8.65 -0.21 28.51
C ASN A 147 9.19 -1.64 28.55
N ARG A 148 9.23 -2.36 27.41
CA ARG A 148 9.86 -3.68 27.33
C ARG A 148 11.37 -3.62 27.57
N LEU A 149 12.03 -2.62 27.00
CA LEU A 149 13.47 -2.43 27.19
C LEU A 149 13.78 -2.03 28.64
N LYS A 150 13.00 -1.12 29.22
CA LYS A 150 13.09 -0.72 30.63
C LYS A 150 12.87 -1.90 31.56
N ARG A 151 11.87 -2.76 31.29
CA ARG A 151 11.69 -4.02 32.01
C ARG A 151 12.92 -4.91 31.88
N LYS A 152 13.44 -5.12 30.67
CA LYS A 152 14.65 -5.92 30.46
C LYS A 152 15.87 -5.37 31.21
N VAL A 153 16.07 -4.05 31.24
CA VAL A 153 17.15 -3.42 32.02
C VAL A 153 16.93 -3.60 33.51
N ASN A 154 15.69 -3.45 33.99
CA ASN A 154 15.35 -3.71 35.38
C ASN A 154 15.49 -5.19 35.75
N ASP A 155 15.13 -6.11 34.85
CA ASP A 155 15.28 -7.56 35.02
C ASP A 155 16.78 -7.92 35.05
N VAL A 156 17.62 -7.33 34.19
CA VAL A 156 19.09 -7.49 34.23
C VAL A 156 19.69 -6.93 35.52
N ASN A 157 19.19 -5.78 36.01
CA ASN A 157 19.66 -5.21 37.27
C ASN A 157 19.16 -6.00 38.50
N ASN A 158 18.05 -6.74 38.39
CA ASN A 158 17.56 -7.66 39.43
C ASN A 158 18.23 -9.05 39.33
N ASP A 159 18.60 -9.50 38.13
CA ASP A 159 19.33 -10.75 37.88
C ASP A 159 20.81 -10.67 38.27
N GLY A 160 21.33 -9.47 38.55
CA GLY A 160 22.66 -9.26 39.13
C GLY A 160 22.87 -9.88 40.53
N ASN A 161 21.84 -10.52 41.12
CA ASN A 161 21.94 -11.31 42.35
C ASN A 161 21.69 -12.83 42.13
N HIS A 162 21.59 -13.29 40.89
CA HIS A 162 21.50 -14.72 40.55
C HIS A 162 22.58 -15.10 39.54
N ASP A 163 23.83 -14.92 39.96
CA ASP A 163 24.90 -15.75 39.42
C ASP A 163 24.63 -17.22 39.76
N GLN A 164 24.83 -18.08 38.76
CA GLN A 164 24.60 -19.52 38.70
C GLN A 164 23.21 -19.97 38.22
N ASP A 165 23.02 -20.07 36.90
CA ASP A 165 23.11 -21.40 36.27
C ASP A 165 23.07 -21.38 34.73
N THR A 166 24.18 -21.82 34.16
CA THR A 166 24.36 -22.64 32.94
C THR A 166 23.29 -22.66 31.82
N ASN A 167 23.74 -22.23 30.63
CA ASN A 167 23.38 -22.77 29.29
C ASN A 167 21.91 -23.20 29.07
N GLN A 168 21.05 -22.25 28.69
CA GLN A 168 19.69 -22.53 28.23
C GLN A 168 19.70 -23.21 26.85
N LEU A 169 19.78 -24.55 26.86
CA LEU A 169 19.14 -25.38 25.86
C LEU A 169 17.64 -25.01 25.83
N SER A 170 17.13 -24.62 24.65
CA SER A 170 15.72 -24.36 24.31
C SER A 170 14.73 -24.80 25.40
N GLY A 171 14.08 -23.84 26.08
CA GLY A 171 13.33 -24.06 27.33
C GLY A 171 12.29 -25.18 27.29
N LYS A 172 11.80 -25.58 26.11
CA LYS A 172 10.92 -26.76 25.96
C LYS A 172 11.65 -28.09 26.15
N ALA A 173 12.86 -28.21 25.62
CA ALA A 173 13.70 -29.39 25.79
C ALA A 173 14.18 -29.50 27.24
N TYR A 174 14.67 -28.40 27.84
CA TYR A 174 15.04 -28.36 29.25
C TYR A 174 13.88 -28.77 30.17
N PHE A 175 12.67 -28.25 29.94
CA PHE A 175 11.49 -28.62 30.72
C PHE A 175 11.12 -30.10 30.58
N LEU A 176 11.18 -30.64 29.35
CA LEU A 176 10.93 -32.06 29.09
C LEU A 176 11.96 -32.94 29.82
N TYR A 177 13.25 -32.61 29.73
CA TYR A 177 14.31 -33.35 30.40
C TYR A 177 14.18 -33.27 31.92
N LYS A 178 13.90 -32.08 32.48
CA LYS A 178 13.69 -31.88 33.91
C LYS A 178 12.49 -32.67 34.43
N SER A 179 11.36 -32.64 33.71
CA SER A 179 10.16 -33.43 34.04
C SER A 179 10.43 -34.93 33.98
N MET A 180 11.14 -35.41 32.95
CA MET A 180 11.50 -36.81 32.81
C MET A 180 12.40 -37.28 33.95
N ILE A 181 13.43 -36.50 34.30
CA ILE A 181 14.36 -36.80 35.40
C ILE A 181 13.64 -36.81 36.75
N ASN A 182 12.77 -35.84 37.00
CA ASN A 182 11.98 -35.79 38.24
C ASN A 182 11.03 -36.99 38.38
N ASN A 183 10.44 -37.46 37.28
CA ASN A 183 9.61 -38.66 37.28
C ASN A 183 10.42 -39.93 37.60
N ILE A 184 11.62 -40.06 37.04
CA ILE A 184 12.53 -41.18 37.35
C ILE A 184 12.90 -41.15 38.84
N ARG A 185 13.26 -39.97 39.36
CA ARG A 185 13.57 -39.78 40.79
C ARG A 185 12.41 -40.17 41.68
N ARG A 186 11.21 -39.65 41.40
CA ARG A 186 10.02 -39.96 42.18
C ARG A 186 9.77 -41.47 42.24
N ARG A 187 9.79 -42.15 41.10
CA ARG A 187 9.59 -43.60 41.02
C ARG A 187 10.66 -44.40 41.76
N TYR A 188 11.91 -43.95 41.72
CA TYR A 188 13.02 -44.59 42.46
C TYR A 188 12.85 -44.43 43.97
N THR A 189 12.49 -43.22 44.45
CA THR A 189 12.29 -42.95 45.88
C THR A 189 11.04 -43.64 46.45
N THR A 190 9.98 -43.78 45.65
CA THR A 190 8.73 -44.42 46.09
C THR A 190 8.76 -45.95 45.97
N ALA A 191 9.78 -46.52 45.33
CA ALA A 191 9.90 -47.97 45.18
C ALA A 191 10.14 -48.63 46.54
N LYS A 192 9.26 -49.57 46.89
CA LYS A 192 9.30 -50.30 48.16
C LYS A 192 10.29 -51.47 48.12
N SER A 193 10.47 -52.08 46.95
CA SER A 193 11.37 -53.23 46.80
C SER A 193 12.74 -52.85 46.24
N ASN A 194 13.80 -53.47 46.78
CA ASN A 194 15.15 -53.33 46.24
C ASN A 194 15.27 -53.87 44.80
N LYS A 195 14.45 -54.87 44.45
CA LYS A 195 14.36 -55.40 43.07
C LYS A 195 13.83 -54.33 42.10
N GLU A 196 12.83 -53.55 42.52
CA GLU A 196 12.27 -52.44 41.73
C GLU A 196 13.28 -51.30 41.56
N ARG A 197 14.00 -50.94 42.64
CA ARG A 197 15.07 -49.93 42.59
C ARG A 197 16.17 -50.33 41.62
N ARG A 198 16.61 -51.60 41.67
CA ARG A 198 17.60 -52.16 40.72
C ARG A 198 17.09 -52.16 39.28
N PHE A 199 15.80 -52.50 39.07
CA PHE A 199 15.18 -52.44 37.74
C PHE A 199 15.16 -51.01 37.17
N ILE A 200 14.72 -50.03 37.96
CA ILE A 200 14.73 -48.60 37.57
C ILE A 200 16.16 -48.13 37.28
N ALA A 201 17.13 -48.49 38.12
CA ALA A 201 18.54 -48.18 37.91
C ALA A 201 19.09 -48.75 36.60
N SER A 202 18.76 -50.01 36.31
CA SER A 202 19.17 -50.68 35.07
C SER A 202 18.55 -50.05 33.82
N LEU A 203 17.29 -49.59 33.90
CA LEU A 203 16.62 -48.89 32.81
C LEU A 203 17.31 -47.56 32.51
N VAL A 204 17.67 -46.81 33.54
CA VAL A 204 18.41 -45.54 33.40
C VAL A 204 19.79 -45.78 32.78
N ALA A 205 20.51 -46.82 33.20
CA ALA A 205 21.83 -47.14 32.70
C ALA A 205 21.85 -47.67 31.25
N ARG A 206 20.79 -48.38 30.82
CA ARG A 206 20.73 -49.05 29.50
C ARG A 206 20.03 -48.23 28.41
N LYS A 207 19.25 -47.19 28.74
CA LYS A 207 18.49 -46.42 27.75
C LYS A 207 19.38 -45.53 26.87
N ARG A 208 19.42 -45.86 25.57
CA ARG A 208 20.16 -45.14 24.52
C ARG A 208 19.87 -43.63 24.47
N ILE A 209 18.64 -43.21 24.79
CA ILE A 209 18.20 -41.80 24.83
C ILE A 209 19.00 -41.01 25.88
N LEU A 210 19.16 -41.53 27.10
CA LEU A 210 19.91 -40.84 28.14
C LEU A 210 21.41 -40.79 27.81
N LYS A 211 21.93 -41.80 27.10
CA LYS A 211 23.32 -41.84 26.61
C LYS A 211 23.55 -40.80 25.51
N GLN A 212 22.64 -40.68 24.56
CA GLN A 212 22.72 -39.75 23.43
C GLN A 212 22.77 -38.29 23.88
N TYR A 213 22.06 -37.95 24.97
CA TYR A 213 22.02 -36.59 25.51
C TYR A 213 22.98 -36.36 26.70
N GLY A 214 23.88 -37.31 27.01
CA GLY A 214 24.85 -37.16 28.10
C GLY A 214 24.25 -37.09 29.51
N LEU A 215 22.98 -37.48 29.70
CA LEU A 215 22.24 -37.32 30.95
C LEU A 215 22.48 -38.44 31.96
N ILE A 216 23.18 -39.51 31.58
CA ILE A 216 23.38 -40.69 32.45
C ILE A 216 24.16 -40.35 33.71
N THR A 217 25.23 -39.57 33.61
CA THR A 217 26.08 -39.18 34.74
C THR A 217 25.29 -38.32 35.73
N PHE A 218 24.50 -37.37 35.23
CA PHE A 218 23.64 -36.50 36.04
C PHE A 218 22.53 -37.27 36.76
N VAL A 219 21.87 -38.21 36.07
CA VAL A 219 20.81 -39.01 36.71
C VAL A 219 21.40 -39.99 37.73
N LYS A 220 22.57 -40.57 37.47
CA LYS A 220 23.26 -41.45 38.43
C LYS A 220 23.67 -40.71 39.71
N SER A 221 24.25 -39.51 39.59
CA SER A 221 24.61 -38.71 40.77
C SER A 221 23.38 -38.29 41.56
N MET A 222 22.30 -37.89 40.89
CA MET A 222 21.05 -37.45 41.54
C MET A 222 20.30 -38.58 42.25
N LEU A 223 20.44 -39.83 41.78
CA LEU A 223 19.87 -41.01 42.41
C LEU A 223 20.83 -41.66 43.41
N SER A 224 21.95 -41.02 43.75
CA SER A 224 23.01 -41.59 44.61
C SER A 224 23.48 -42.97 44.16
N MET A 225 23.38 -43.25 42.86
CA MET A 225 23.90 -44.47 42.25
C MET A 225 25.39 -44.24 42.00
N SER A 226 26.21 -44.40 43.06
CA SER A 226 27.66 -44.43 42.89
C SER A 226 28.05 -45.59 41.96
N ARG A 227 29.21 -45.44 41.30
CA ARG A 227 29.90 -46.59 40.71
C ARG A 227 30.16 -47.64 41.78
#